data_AF-A0AA42NJR0-F1
#
_entry.id   AF-A0AA42NJR0-F1
#
_cell.length_a   1.000
_cell.length_b   1.000
_cell.length_c   1.000
_cell.angle_alpha   90.00
_cell.angle_beta   90.00
_cell.angle_gamma   90.00
#
_symmetry.space_group_name_H-M   'P 1'
#
loop_
_entity.id
_entity.type
_entity.pdbx_description
1 polymer ?
#
loop_
_entity_poly.entity_id
_entity_poly.type
_entity_poly.pdbx_seq_one_letter_code
_entity_poly.pdbx_strand_id
1 'polypeptide(L)'
;MKMKSKLAVLVISLPFAIAACSDENSKVRGEFLAGCVQGGASKGLCSCVFEKLEDSYTTAELQKLNKTYPPPQRFVEDSIKFALECRAE
;
A
#
# COMPACT_ATOMS: atom_id res chain seq x y z
N MET A 1 2.76 50.98 -30.29
CA MET A 1 4.06 50.29 -30.10
C MET A 1 4.61 50.56 -28.70
N LYS A 2 4.48 49.60 -27.77
CA LYS A 2 5.50 49.31 -26.72
C LYS A 2 5.16 48.00 -26.00
N MET A 3 5.93 46.97 -26.31
CA MET A 3 5.90 45.62 -25.73
C MET A 3 6.88 45.57 -24.55
N LYS A 4 6.43 45.18 -23.35
CA LYS A 4 7.20 44.92 -22.11
C LYS A 4 6.29 44.05 -21.24
N SER A 5 6.59 42.90 -20.64
CA SER A 5 7.81 42.24 -20.18
C SER A 5 7.44 40.75 -20.01
N LYS A 6 8.12 39.78 -20.65
CA LYS A 6 9.11 38.87 -20.03
C LYS A 6 8.78 38.43 -18.60
N LEU A 7 8.08 37.31 -18.43
CA LEU A 7 8.50 36.12 -17.66
C LEU A 7 7.35 35.10 -17.69
N ALA A 8 7.47 34.09 -18.55
CA ALA A 8 6.64 32.90 -18.44
C ALA A 8 7.17 32.10 -17.23
N VAL A 9 6.55 32.28 -16.06
CA VAL A 9 6.81 31.44 -14.89
C VAL A 9 6.11 30.10 -15.17
N LEU A 10 6.87 29.16 -15.72
CA LEU A 10 6.44 27.77 -15.84
C LEU A 10 6.50 27.18 -14.43
N VAL A 11 5.39 27.26 -13.70
CA VAL A 11 5.20 26.59 -12.41
C VAL A 11 5.16 25.09 -12.69
N ILE A 12 6.32 24.44 -12.62
CA ILE A 12 6.41 22.99 -12.57
C ILE A 12 5.82 22.61 -11.22
N SER A 13 4.53 22.26 -11.23
CA SER A 13 3.85 21.67 -10.09
C SER A 13 4.48 20.30 -9.83
N LEU A 14 5.49 20.27 -8.96
CA LEU A 14 5.93 19.04 -8.32
C LEU A 14 4.69 18.44 -7.65
N PRO A 15 4.29 17.19 -7.97
CA PRO A 15 3.28 16.52 -7.17
C PRO A 15 3.89 16.38 -5.78
N PHE A 16 3.32 17.12 -4.83
CA PHE A 16 3.53 16.90 -3.41
C PHE A 16 3.16 15.43 -3.17
N ALA A 17 4.16 14.55 -3.09
CA ALA A 17 3.99 13.24 -2.51
C ALA A 17 3.65 13.50 -1.05
N ILE A 18 2.35 13.59 -0.78
CA ILE A 18 1.80 13.73 0.55
C ILE A 18 2.36 12.52 1.29
N ALA A 19 3.29 12.77 2.21
CA ALA A 19 3.81 11.73 3.08
C ALA A 19 2.59 11.07 3.70
N ALA A 20 2.34 9.81 3.34
CA ALA A 20 1.26 9.05 3.93
C ALA A 20 1.48 9.11 5.44
N CYS A 21 0.56 9.75 6.17
CA CYS A 21 0.64 9.83 7.62
C CYS A 21 0.81 8.39 8.13
N SER A 22 1.86 8.15 8.93
CA SER A 22 2.20 6.82 9.46
C SER A 22 1.02 6.11 10.14
N ASP A 23 0.01 6.88 10.54
CA ASP A 23 -1.27 6.44 11.10
C ASP A 23 -2.09 5.56 10.13
N GLU A 24 -2.22 5.98 8.87
CA GLU A 24 -3.03 5.25 7.87
C GLU A 24 -2.41 3.87 7.57
N ASN A 25 -1.08 3.81 7.46
CA ASN A 25 -0.39 2.54 7.24
C ASN A 25 -0.53 1.60 8.44
N SER A 26 -0.41 2.14 9.65
CA SER A 26 -0.59 1.38 10.89
C SER A 26 -1.99 0.81 11.02
N LYS A 27 -3.02 1.57 10.59
CA LYS A 27 -4.39 1.10 10.55
C LYS A 27 -4.60 -0.02 9.55
N VAL A 28 -4.12 0.14 8.31
CA VAL A 28 -4.22 -0.89 7.26
C VAL A 28 -3.54 -2.19 7.70
N ARG A 29 -2.36 -2.08 8.33
CA ARG A 29 -1.65 -3.21 8.94
C ARG A 29 -2.50 -3.88 10.01
N GLY A 30 -3.06 -3.11 10.94
CA GLY A 30 -3.90 -3.63 12.02
C GLY A 30 -5.10 -4.41 11.50
N GLU A 31 -5.81 -3.87 10.52
CA GLU A 31 -6.97 -4.50 9.90
C GLU A 31 -6.57 -5.81 9.17
N PHE A 32 -5.49 -5.78 8.39
CA PHE A 32 -4.98 -6.97 7.70
C PHE A 32 -4.58 -8.07 8.68
N LEU A 33 -3.79 -7.74 9.71
CA LEU A 33 -3.34 -8.71 10.71
C LEU A 33 -4.52 -9.30 11.48
N ALA A 34 -5.52 -8.48 11.83
CA ALA A 34 -6.72 -8.95 12.48
C ALA A 34 -7.48 -9.94 11.59
N GLY A 35 -7.67 -9.64 10.31
CA GLY A 35 -8.34 -10.55 9.37
C GLY A 35 -7.57 -11.86 9.17
N CYS A 36 -6.26 -11.78 8.98
CA CYS A 36 -5.39 -12.93 8.77
C CYS A 36 -5.36 -13.87 9.98
N VAL A 37 -5.25 -13.32 11.20
CA VAL A 37 -5.26 -14.11 12.44
C VAL A 37 -6.64 -14.71 12.70
N GLN A 38 -7.73 -13.95 12.47
CA GLN A 38 -9.09 -14.50 12.54
C GLN A 38 -9.33 -15.63 11.53
N GLY A 39 -8.64 -15.60 10.38
CA GLY A 39 -8.60 -16.68 9.40
C GLY A 39 -7.79 -17.91 9.83
N GLY A 40 -7.16 -17.90 11.00
CA GLY A 40 -6.45 -19.04 11.59
C GLY A 40 -4.94 -19.07 11.36
N ALA A 41 -4.36 -18.05 10.72
CA ALA A 41 -2.91 -17.94 10.59
C ALA A 41 -2.24 -17.41 11.87
N SER A 42 -0.98 -17.76 12.10
CA SER A 42 -0.23 -17.22 13.23
C SER A 42 0.08 -15.74 13.03
N LYS A 43 0.17 -14.99 14.13
CA LYS A 43 0.52 -13.55 14.07
C LYS A 43 1.85 -13.31 13.34
N GLY A 44 2.84 -14.19 13.53
CA GLY A 44 4.14 -14.11 12.85
C GLY A 44 4.00 -14.25 11.33
N LEU A 45 3.26 -15.27 10.86
CA LEU A 45 2.99 -15.46 9.44
C LEU A 45 2.25 -14.25 8.84
N CYS A 46 1.22 -13.75 9.52
CA CYS A 46 0.48 -12.58 9.07
C CYS A 46 1.36 -11.32 8.99
N SER A 47 2.27 -11.13 9.94
CA SER A 47 3.23 -10.01 9.95
C SER A 47 4.16 -10.08 8.75
N CYS A 48 4.76 -11.25 8.50
CA CYS A 48 5.67 -11.44 7.37
C CYS A 48 4.96 -11.23 6.02
N VAL A 49 3.75 -11.77 5.86
CA VAL A 49 2.99 -11.58 4.62
C VAL A 49 2.67 -10.10 4.40
N PHE A 50 2.28 -9.38 5.44
CA PHE A 50 2.00 -7.95 5.31
C PHE A 50 3.25 -7.15 4.93
N GLU A 51 4.41 -7.47 5.51
CA GLU A 51 5.67 -6.82 5.15
C GLU A 51 6.01 -7.00 3.67
N LYS A 52 5.85 -8.21 3.12
CA LYS A 52 6.05 -8.48 1.69
C LYS A 52 5.01 -7.77 0.80
N LEU A 53 3.76 -7.62 1.29
CA LEU A 53 2.74 -6.85 0.61
C LEU A 53 3.07 -5.35 0.60
N GLU A 54 3.61 -4.79 1.69
CA GLU A 54 4.05 -3.40 1.76
C GLU A 54 5.20 -3.09 0.78
N ASP A 55 6.05 -4.07 0.48
CA ASP A 55 7.10 -3.94 -0.55
C ASP A 55 6.53 -3.89 -1.99
N SER A 56 5.33 -4.45 -2.19
CA SER A 56 4.73 -4.64 -3.52
C SER A 56 3.58 -3.68 -3.83
N TYR A 57 2.97 -3.08 -2.80
CA TYR A 57 1.78 -2.26 -2.88
C TYR A 57 1.92 -1.02 -2.01
N THR A 58 1.49 0.12 -2.51
CA THR A 58 1.40 1.34 -1.69
C THR A 58 0.35 1.17 -0.60
N THR A 59 0.49 1.90 0.51
CA THR A 59 -0.53 1.94 1.58
C THR A 59 -1.93 2.25 1.04
N ALA A 60 -2.05 3.14 0.05
CA ALA A 60 -3.33 3.49 -0.56
C ALA A 60 -3.94 2.32 -1.36
N GLU A 61 -3.11 1.55 -2.07
CA GLU A 61 -3.54 0.33 -2.75
C GLU A 61 -3.98 -0.73 -1.73
N LEU A 62 -3.20 -0.97 -0.68
CA LEU A 62 -3.55 -1.91 0.39
C LEU A 62 -4.84 -1.51 1.10
N GLN A 63 -5.04 -0.23 1.37
CA GLN A 63 -6.27 0.30 1.97
C GLN A 63 -7.49 0.04 1.06
N LYS A 64 -7.32 0.20 -0.25
CA LYS A 64 -8.38 -0.10 -1.23
C LYS A 64 -8.65 -1.60 -1.31
N LEU A 65 -7.61 -2.41 -1.36
CA LEU A 65 -7.67 -3.87 -1.44
C LEU A 65 -8.37 -4.46 -0.22
N ASN A 66 -8.10 -3.93 0.98
CA ASN A 66 -8.74 -4.38 2.22
C ASN A 66 -10.26 -4.15 2.25
N LYS A 67 -10.77 -3.23 1.41
CA LYS A 67 -12.20 -2.91 1.29
C LYS A 67 -12.85 -3.54 0.06
N THR A 68 -12.08 -4.19 -0.81
CA THR A 68 -12.56 -4.72 -2.09
C THR A 68 -12.90 -6.20 -1.95
N TYR A 69 -14.16 -6.55 -2.19
CA TYR A 69 -14.62 -7.94 -2.22
C TYR A 69 -15.45 -8.23 -3.49
N PRO A 70 -15.11 -9.27 -4.28
CA PRO A 70 -13.94 -10.13 -4.12
C PRO A 70 -12.63 -9.39 -4.41
N PRO A 71 -11.50 -9.79 -3.80
CA PRO A 71 -10.21 -9.19 -4.09
C PRO A 71 -9.77 -9.45 -5.54
N PRO A 72 -8.97 -8.55 -6.15
CA PRO A 72 -8.39 -8.80 -7.47
C PRO A 72 -7.53 -10.06 -7.51
N GLN A 73 -7.55 -10.79 -8.63
CA GLN A 73 -6.82 -12.05 -8.78
C GLN A 73 -5.32 -11.92 -8.46
N ARG A 74 -4.67 -10.88 -8.97
CA ARG A 74 -3.24 -10.63 -8.70
C ARG A 74 -2.94 -10.52 -7.20
N PHE A 75 -3.80 -9.84 -6.44
CA PHE A 75 -3.60 -9.69 -5.00
C PHE A 75 -3.72 -11.03 -4.26
N VAL A 76 -4.63 -11.90 -4.71
CA VAL A 76 -4.76 -13.26 -4.18
C VAL A 76 -3.51 -14.09 -4.49
N GLU A 77 -3.02 -14.03 -5.73
CA GLU A 77 -1.81 -14.75 -6.17
C GLU A 77 -0.58 -14.30 -5.38
N ASP A 78 -0.37 -12.99 -5.23
CA ASP A 78 0.73 -12.41 -4.45
C ASP A 78 0.62 -12.81 -2.96
N SER A 79 -0.59 -12.75 -2.39
CA SER A 79 -0.82 -13.17 -0.99
C SER A 79 -0.48 -14.64 -0.75
N ILE A 80 -0.84 -15.53 -1.68
CA ILE A 80 -0.49 -16.96 -1.61
C ILE A 80 1.02 -17.14 -1.74
N LYS A 81 1.65 -16.50 -2.72
CA LYS A 81 3.11 -16.55 -2.93
C LYS A 81 3.86 -16.10 -1.67
N PHE A 82 3.50 -14.95 -1.12
CA PHE A 82 4.16 -14.41 0.08
C PHE A 82 3.91 -15.28 1.30
N ALA A 83 2.72 -15.88 1.45
CA ALA A 83 2.47 -16.84 2.51
C ALA A 83 3.34 -18.10 2.41
N LEU A 84 3.64 -18.57 1.19
CA LEU A 84 4.56 -19.70 0.98
C LEU A 84 6.00 -19.31 1.33
N GLU A 85 6.45 -18.13 0.92
CA GLU A 85 7.78 -17.63 1.27
C GLU A 85 7.96 -17.48 2.78
N CYS A 86 6.99 -16.86 3.46
CA CYS A 86 7.03 -16.65 4.91
C CYS A 86 6.93 -17.93 5.74
N ARG A 87 6.44 -19.04 5.17
CA ARG A 87 6.45 -20.35 5.84
C ARG A 87 7.80 -21.06 5.73
N ALA A 88 8.62 -20.66 4.77
CA ALA A 88 9.94 -21.23 4.56
C ALA A 88 11.05 -20.49 5.34
N GLU A 89 10.72 -19.34 5.95
CA GLU A 89 11.57 -18.60 6.89
C GLU A 89 11.57 -19.24 8.28
#